data_AF-A0A0T5ZCX5-F1
#
_entry.id   AF-A0A0T5ZCX5-F1
#
_cell.length_a   1.000
_cell.length_b   1.000
_cell.length_c   1.000
_cell.angle_alpha   90.00
_cell.angle_beta   90.00
_cell.angle_gamma   90.00
#
_symmetry.space_group_name_H-M   'P 1'
#
loop_
_entity.id
_entity.type
_entity.pdbx_description
1 polymer ?
#
loop_
_entity_poly.entity_id
_entity_poly.type
_entity_poly.pdbx_seq_one_letter_code
_entity_poly.pdbx_strand_id
1 'polypeptide(L)' 'MSKSRGITISKSEVPLYAIILLAGIFAFGLFVVGYDQGHIFSIVLGEDAYAEQFIHELTHDMRHAAGFPCH' A
#
# COMPACT_ATOMS: atom_id res chain seq x y z
N MET A 1 38.22 17.38 -39.74
CA MET A 1 37.30 17.62 -38.60
C MET A 1 36.99 16.28 -37.93
N SER A 2 37.50 16.04 -36.72
CA SER A 2 37.27 14.79 -35.97
C SER A 2 35.93 14.88 -35.23
N LYS A 3 34.99 13.98 -35.53
CA LYS A 3 33.67 13.94 -34.89
C LYS A 3 33.78 13.10 -33.62
N SER A 4 33.95 13.78 -32.48
CA SER A 4 33.84 13.17 -31.15
C SER A 4 32.48 12.46 -31.03
N ARG A 5 32.51 11.13 -30.88
CA ARG A 5 31.32 10.33 -30.56
C ARG A 5 31.17 10.33 -29.05
N GLY A 6 30.41 11.28 -28.53
CA GLY A 6 30.04 11.30 -27.11
C GLY A 6 29.26 10.03 -26.75
N ILE A 7 29.66 9.37 -25.66
CA ILE A 7 28.92 8.25 -25.07
C ILE A 7 27.69 8.84 -24.39
N THR A 8 26.51 8.61 -24.94
CA THR A 8 25.25 9.02 -24.31
C THR A 8 24.94 8.08 -23.15
N ILE A 9 25.22 8.51 -21.92
CA ILE A 9 24.78 7.77 -20.72
C ILE A 9 23.28 7.99 -20.58
N SER A 10 22.47 6.93 -20.74
CA SER A 10 21.04 6.97 -20.44
C SER A 10 20.87 7.17 -18.94
N LYS A 11 20.29 8.30 -18.53
CA LYS A 11 19.85 8.51 -17.14
C LYS A 11 18.58 7.69 -16.92
N SER A 12 18.62 6.74 -15.99
CA SER A 12 17.40 6.10 -15.48
C SER A 12 16.64 7.12 -14.65
N GLU A 13 15.51 7.60 -15.17
CA GLU A 13 14.59 8.46 -14.42
C GLU A 13 13.61 7.60 -13.62
N VAL A 14 13.21 8.07 -12.44
CA VAL A 14 12.18 7.38 -11.66
C VAL A 14 10.85 7.51 -12.41
N PRO A 15 10.16 6.41 -12.74
CA PRO A 15 8.93 6.47 -13.51
C PRO A 15 7.80 7.11 -12.69
N LEU A 16 7.34 8.30 -13.10
CA LEU A 16 6.26 9.04 -12.44
C LEU A 16 4.98 8.19 -12.30
N TYR A 17 4.64 7.42 -13.33
CA TYR A 17 3.48 6.53 -13.31
C TYR A 17 3.55 5.48 -12.19
N ALA A 18 4.75 4.94 -11.92
CA ALA A 18 4.91 3.99 -10.83
C ALA A 18 4.69 4.65 -9.47
N ILE A 19 5.17 5.90 -9.30
CA ILE A 19 4.93 6.67 -8.07
C ILE A 19 3.43 6.90 -7.86
N ILE A 20 2.72 7.34 -8.89
CA ILE A 20 1.26 7.61 -8.81
C ILE A 20 0.52 6.32 -8.46
N LEU A 21 0.85 5.21 -9.11
CA LEU A 21 0.21 3.92 -8.83
C LEU A 21 0.46 3.45 -7.40
N LEU A 22 1.71 3.51 -6.93
CA LEU A 22 2.07 3.12 -5.57
C LEU A 22 1.40 4.00 -4.52
N ALA A 23 1.33 5.31 -4.76
CA ALA A 23 0.61 6.24 -3.90
C ALA A 23 -0.89 5.91 -3.84
N GLY A 24 -1.50 5.55 -4.98
CA GLY A 24 -2.89 5.11 -5.03
C GLY A 24 -3.14 3.84 -4.23
N ILE A 25 -2.28 2.83 -4.39
CA ILE A 25 -2.36 1.56 -3.62
C ILE A 25 -2.22 1.85 -2.12
N PHE A 26 -1.27 2.70 -1.74
CA PHE A 26 -1.06 3.07 -0.34
C PHE A 26 -2.27 3.79 0.24
N ALA A 27 -2.82 4.80 -0.45
CA ALA A 27 -4.00 5.53 0.00
C ALA A 27 -5.22 4.62 0.12
N PHE A 28 -5.41 3.71 -0.85
CA PHE A 28 -6.48 2.72 -0.80
C PHE A 28 -6.31 1.76 0.38
N GLY A 29 -5.08 1.28 0.65
CA GLY A 29 -4.79 0.45 1.82
C GLY A 29 -5.11 1.16 3.14
N LEU A 30 -4.75 2.44 3.27
CA LEU A 30 -5.11 3.25 4.44
C LEU A 30 -6.64 3.41 4.59
N PHE A 31 -7.35 3.60 3.48
CA PHE A 31 -8.82 3.65 3.50
C PHE A 31 -9.42 2.33 4.00
N VAL A 32 -8.93 1.19 3.50
CA VAL A 32 -9.43 -0.14 3.89
C VAL A 32 -9.21 -0.40 5.38
N VAL A 33 -8.01 -0.13 5.90
CA VAL A 33 -7.67 -0.37 7.32
C VAL A 33 -8.29 0.68 8.25
N GLY A 34 -8.34 1.94 7.83
CA GLY A 34 -8.75 3.05 8.67
C GLY A 34 -10.25 3.35 8.66
N TYR A 35 -10.92 3.14 7.52
CA TYR A 35 -12.32 3.51 7.32
C TYR A 35 -13.23 2.32 7.05
N ASP A 36 -12.89 1.43 6.09
CA ASP A 36 -13.76 0.28 5.78
C ASP A 36 -13.83 -0.69 6.96
N GLN A 37 -12.69 -1.01 7.59
CA GLN A 37 -12.59 -1.83 8.81
C GLN A 37 -13.27 -3.21 8.74
N GLY A 38 -13.65 -3.70 7.56
CA GLY A 38 -14.38 -4.95 7.39
C GLY A 38 -15.83 -4.77 6.94
N HIS A 39 -16.28 -3.55 6.66
CA HIS A 39 -17.63 -3.25 6.20
C HIS A 39 -17.96 -3.97 4.88
N ILE A 40 -17.09 -3.91 3.88
CA ILE A 40 -17.28 -4.69 2.64
C ILE A 40 -17.18 -6.20 2.91
N PHE A 41 -16.27 -6.61 3.80
CA PHE A 41 -16.09 -8.01 4.18
C PHE A 41 -17.32 -8.62 4.88
N SER A 42 -18.10 -7.79 5.58
CA SER A 42 -19.32 -8.22 6.27
C SER A 42 -20.37 -8.81 5.34
N ILE A 43 -20.36 -8.44 4.06
CA ILE A 43 -21.25 -9.01 3.03
C ILE A 43 -21.02 -10.52 2.88
N VAL A 44 -19.79 -10.99 3.11
CA VAL A 44 -19.38 -12.39 2.93
C VAL A 44 -19.22 -13.12 4.26
N LEU A 45 -18.63 -12.46 5.26
CA LEU A 45 -18.28 -13.07 6.56
C LEU A 45 -19.30 -12.81 7.67
N GLY A 46 -20.33 -12.00 7.41
CA GLY A 46 -21.33 -11.61 8.40
C GLY A 46 -21.00 -10.29 9.11
N GLU A 47 -21.98 -9.78 9.87
CA GLU A 47 -21.93 -8.46 10.50
C GLU A 47 -20.75 -8.29 11.46
N ASP A 48 -20.34 -9.38 12.13
CA ASP A 48 -19.21 -9.40 13.06
C ASP A 48 -17.91 -8.92 12.41
N ALA A 49 -17.71 -9.15 11.11
CA ALA A 49 -16.51 -8.67 10.41
C ALA A 49 -16.36 -7.14 10.45
N TYR A 50 -17.47 -6.40 10.48
CA TYR A 50 -17.46 -4.96 10.66
C TYR A 50 -17.53 -4.57 12.14
N ALA A 51 -18.40 -5.24 12.92
CA ALA A 51 -18.62 -4.91 14.33
C ALA A 51 -17.35 -5.07 15.17
N GLU A 52 -16.53 -6.08 14.88
CA GLU A 52 -15.25 -6.33 15.55
C GLU A 52 -14.06 -5.69 14.83
N GLN A 53 -14.32 -4.83 13.83
CA GLN A 53 -13.29 -4.13 13.06
C GLN A 53 -12.23 -5.11 12.51
N PHE A 54 -12.68 -6.24 11.94
CA PHE A 54 -11.83 -7.40 11.62
C PHE A 54 -10.55 -7.02 10.86
N ILE A 55 -10.65 -6.12 9.87
CA ILE A 55 -9.50 -5.70 9.07
C ILE A 55 -8.51 -4.85 9.88
N HIS A 56 -9.00 -4.05 10.82
CA HIS A 56 -8.15 -3.27 11.73
C HIS A 56 -7.32 -4.20 12.63
N GLU A 57 -7.99 -5.14 13.30
CA GLU A 57 -7.35 -6.07 14.23
C GLU A 57 -6.42 -7.06 13.51
N LEU A 58 -6.80 -7.55 12.32
CA LEU A 58 -5.91 -8.36 11.51
C LEU A 58 -4.62 -7.59 11.14
N THR A 59 -4.74 -6.32 10.76
CA THR A 59 -3.57 -5.49 10.43
C THR A 59 -2.74 -5.21 11.69
N HIS A 60 -3.39 -5.06 12.84
CA HIS A 60 -2.75 -4.93 14.14
C HIS A 60 -1.91 -6.17 14.48
N ASP A 61 -2.47 -7.36 14.31
CA ASP A 61 -1.77 -8.64 14.52
C ASP A 61 -0.62 -8.86 13.54
N MET A 62 -0.79 -8.52 12.26
CA MET A 62 0.30 -8.57 11.28
C MET A 62 1.46 -7.66 11.68
N ARG A 63 1.17 -6.49 12.25
CA ARG A 63 2.18 -5.56 12.74
C ARG A 63 2.94 -6.15 13.94
N HIS A 64 2.24 -6.84 14.85
CA HIS A 64 2.89 -7.62 15.91
C HIS A 64 3.77 -8.74 15.38
N ALA A 65 3.28 -9.52 14.41
CA ALA A 65 4.04 -10.61 13.79
C ALA A 65 5.31 -10.10 13.10
N ALA A 66 5.27 -8.88 12.57
CA ALA A 66 6.44 -8.19 12.00
C ALA A 66 7.37 -7.54 13.06
N GLY A 67 7.07 -7.69 14.36
CA GLY A 67 7.91 -7.22 15.46
C GLY A 67 7.79 -5.72 15.77
N PHE A 68 6.80 -5.05 15.22
CA PHE A 68 6.55 -3.64 15.54
C PHE A 68 5.78 -3.53 16.86
N PRO A 69 6.20 -2.64 17.78
CA PRO A 69 5.50 -2.43 19.05
C PRO A 69 4.12 -1.80 18.84
N CYS A 70 3.18 -2.12 19.73
CA CYS A 70 1.90 -1.42 19.90
C CYS A 70 1.72 -0.97 21.37
N HIS A 71 0.59 -0.31 21.65
CA HIS A 71 0.23 0.19 22.98
C HIS A 71 -0.68 -0.77 23.77
#